data_AF-A0A8T2PN66-F1
#
_entry.id   AF-A0A8T2PN66-F1
#
_cell.length_a   1.000
_cell.length_b   1.000
_cell.length_c   1.000
_cell.angle_alpha   90.00
_cell.angle_beta   90.00
_cell.angle_gamma   90.00
#
_symmetry.space_group_name_H-M   'P 1'
#
loop_
_entity.id
_entity.type
_entity.pdbx_description
1 polymer ?
#
loop_
_entity_poly.entity_id
_entity_poly.type
_entity_poly.pdbx_seq_one_letter_code
_entity_poly.pdbx_strand_id
1 'polypeptide(L)'
;MECSRGERLAITLAKEGINRASNRSTTGKLEVDIFELLRDSEYETGETMCQILSKGVVAVLGPSFSPASNSIISNICGEKEVPYVKVAPEDILKAQFPRFTTLDLRPTNTDVSMAVAGLLTFFNSTSAC
;
A
#
# COMPACT_ATOMS: atom_id res chain seq x y z
N MET A 1 -1.57 25.68 7.99
CA MET A 1 -0.80 24.93 6.97
C MET A 1 -0.86 23.48 7.39
N GLU A 2 -1.81 22.72 6.85
CA GLU A 2 -1.93 21.30 7.21
C GLU A 2 -0.77 20.56 6.53
N CYS A 3 0.21 20.16 7.32
CA CYS A 3 1.31 19.33 6.86
C CYS A 3 0.76 17.91 6.66
N SER A 4 0.05 17.69 5.55
CA SER A 4 -0.29 16.35 5.09
C SER A 4 1.01 15.57 4.86
N ARG A 5 0.98 14.23 4.99
CA ARG A 5 2.14 13.34 4.76
C ARG A 5 2.76 13.45 3.36
N GLY A 6 2.18 14.25 2.46
CA GLY A 6 2.71 14.50 1.13
C GLY A 6 2.45 13.34 0.16
N GLU A 7 1.60 12.39 0.51
CA GLU A 7 1.31 11.19 -0.30
C GLU A 7 0.78 11.56 -1.69
N ARG A 8 -0.19 12.48 -1.74
CA ARG A 8 -0.73 13.01 -3.01
C ARG A 8 0.33 13.66 -3.89
N LEU A 9 1.23 14.43 -3.27
CA LEU A 9 2.33 15.09 -3.99
C LEU A 9 3.35 14.07 -4.50
N ALA A 10 3.74 13.10 -3.66
CA ALA A 10 4.70 12.06 -4.03
C ALA A 10 4.21 11.24 -5.23
N ILE A 11 2.93 10.86 -5.24
CA ILE A 11 2.30 10.14 -6.36
C ILE A 11 2.28 11.00 -7.63
N THR A 12 1.96 12.29 -7.50
CA THR A 12 1.93 13.22 -8.65
C THR A 12 3.33 13.39 -9.27
N LEU A 13 4.35 13.55 -8.42
CA LEU A 13 5.75 13.64 -8.88
C LEU A 13 6.22 12.36 -9.55
N ALA A 14 5.85 11.18 -9.02
CA ALA A 14 6.17 9.91 -9.65
C ALA A 14 5.50 9.75 -11.02
N LYS A 15 4.22 10.13 -11.13
CA LYS A 15 3.47 10.14 -12.41
C LYS A 15 4.17 11.03 -13.44
N GLU A 16 4.54 12.25 -13.06
CA GLU A 16 5.23 13.18 -13.96
C GLU A 16 6.63 12.69 -14.35
N GLY A 17 7.38 12.13 -13.40
CA GLY A 17 8.69 11.55 -13.64
C GLY A 17 8.66 10.41 -14.65
N ILE A 18 7.71 9.46 -14.48
CA ILE A 18 7.54 8.32 -15.39
C ILE A 18 7.08 8.80 -16.77
N ASN A 19 6.08 9.68 -16.83
CA ASN A 19 5.58 10.21 -18.11
C ASN A 19 6.62 11.06 -18.85
N ARG A 20 7.58 11.66 -18.14
CA ARG A 20 8.70 12.39 -18.75
C ARG A 20 9.82 11.46 -19.24
N ALA A 21 10.12 10.40 -18.51
CA ALA A 21 11.15 9.42 -18.87
C ALA A 21 10.70 8.48 -20.00
N SER A 22 9.40 8.20 -20.04
CA SER A 22 8.76 7.45 -21.12
C SER A 22 8.69 8.33 -22.38
N ASN A 23 9.64 8.14 -23.30
CA ASN A 23 9.61 8.76 -24.62
C ASN A 23 8.40 8.22 -25.41
N ARG A 24 7.26 8.90 -25.25
CA ARG A 24 5.99 9.05 -26.00
C ARG A 24 5.55 8.09 -27.14
N SER A 25 6.33 7.13 -27.64
CA SER A 25 5.97 6.35 -28.84
C SER A 25 5.70 4.85 -28.62
N THR A 26 6.10 4.25 -27.48
CA THR A 26 6.00 2.77 -27.31
C THR A 26 5.25 2.32 -26.06
N THR A 27 5.02 3.19 -25.08
CA THR A 27 4.34 2.85 -23.82
C THR A 27 3.23 3.87 -23.53
N GLY A 28 2.07 3.39 -23.07
CA GLY A 28 0.90 4.24 -22.78
C GLY A 28 1.18 5.30 -21.70
N LYS A 29 0.41 6.40 -21.72
CA LYS A 29 0.49 7.47 -20.71
C LYS A 29 -0.02 6.95 -19.36
N LEU A 30 0.75 7.16 -18.30
CA LEU A 30 0.36 6.80 -16.94
C LEU A 30 -0.61 7.84 -16.38
N GLU A 31 -1.79 7.37 -15.97
CA GLU A 31 -2.78 8.14 -15.21
C GLU A 31 -2.94 7.51 -13.82
N VAL A 32 -3.15 8.35 -12.81
CA VAL A 32 -3.33 7.92 -11.42
C VAL A 32 -4.52 8.67 -10.85
N ASP A 33 -5.52 7.92 -10.41
CA ASP A 33 -6.71 8.42 -9.75
C ASP A 33 -6.57 8.28 -8.24
N ILE A 34 -6.79 9.38 -7.53
CA ILE A 34 -6.60 9.44 -6.08
C ILE A 34 -7.97 9.51 -5.42
N PHE A 35 -8.20 8.60 -4.48
CA PHE A 35 -9.40 8.53 -3.66
C PHE A 35 -9.00 8.71 -2.20
N GLU A 36 -9.69 9.60 -1.50
CA GLU A 36 -9.42 9.88 -0.09
C GLU A 36 -10.42 9.11 0.77
N LEU A 37 -9.91 8.37 1.76
CA LEU A 37 -10.72 7.70 2.77
C LEU A 37 -10.73 8.57 4.02
N LEU A 38 -11.92 8.92 4.51
CA LEU A 38 -12.05 9.78 5.69
C LEU A 38 -12.00 8.97 6.99
N ARG A 39 -12.31 7.67 6.93
CA ARG A 39 -12.38 6.77 8.09
C ARG A 39 -11.76 5.41 7.77
N ASP A 40 -11.18 4.78 8.79
CA ASP A 40 -10.79 3.36 8.74
C ASP A 40 -12.05 2.49 8.90
N SER A 41 -12.87 2.45 7.85
CA SER A 41 -14.12 1.70 7.81
C SER A 41 -14.16 0.78 6.60
N GLU A 42 -14.46 -0.49 6.86
CA GLU A 42 -14.63 -1.52 5.83
C GLU A 42 -15.75 -1.16 4.83
N TYR A 43 -16.82 -0.50 5.30
CA TYR A 43 -17.96 -0.13 4.47
C TYR A 43 -17.63 0.99 3.48
N GLU A 44 -17.07 2.10 3.97
CA GLU A 44 -16.65 3.24 3.15
C GLU A 44 -15.60 2.81 2.12
N THR A 45 -14.67 1.94 2.55
CA THR A 45 -13.64 1.38 1.69
C THR A 45 -14.24 0.49 0.60
N GLY A 46 -15.22 -0.35 0.93
CA GLY A 46 -15.92 -1.21 -0.03
C GLY A 46 -16.65 -0.41 -1.11
N GLU A 47 -17.34 0.67 -0.73
CA GLU A 47 -18.01 1.56 -1.68
C GLU A 47 -17.00 2.23 -2.63
N THR A 48 -15.92 2.78 -2.06
CA THR A 48 -14.86 3.42 -2.84
C THR A 48 -14.19 2.45 -3.81
N MET A 49 -13.96 1.21 -3.40
CA MET A 49 -13.38 0.16 -4.25
C MET A 49 -14.28 -0.20 -5.43
N CYS A 50 -15.60 -0.25 -5.24
CA CYS A 50 -16.53 -0.45 -6.36
C CYS A 50 -16.41 0.67 -7.40
N GLN A 51 -16.27 1.93 -6.96
CA GLN A 51 -16.03 3.06 -7.87
C GLN A 51 -14.68 2.94 -8.58
N ILE A 52 -13.61 2.58 -7.88
CA ILE A 52 -12.27 2.37 -8.46
C ILE A 52 -12.30 1.28 -9.54
N LEU A 53 -12.88 0.12 -9.24
CA LEU A 53 -12.92 -1.02 -10.16
C LEU A 53 -13.72 -0.70 -11.43
N SER A 54 -14.80 0.08 -11.31
CA SER A 54 -15.60 0.51 -12.46
C SER A 54 -14.82 1.34 -13.49
N LYS A 55 -13.69 1.94 -13.10
CA LYS A 55 -12.82 2.72 -14.00
C LYS A 55 -11.84 1.86 -14.81
N GLY A 56 -11.69 0.56 -14.49
CA GLY A 56 -10.76 -0.33 -15.20
C GLY A 56 -9.29 -0.05 -14.85
N VAL A 57 -8.96 -0.03 -13.55
CA VAL A 57 -7.59 0.19 -13.07
C VAL A 57 -6.70 -1.04 -13.26
N VAL A 58 -5.40 -0.81 -13.48
CA VAL A 58 -4.39 -1.88 -13.63
C VAL A 58 -3.84 -2.36 -12.28
N ALA A 59 -3.86 -1.50 -11.27
CA ALA A 59 -3.44 -1.82 -9.91
C ALA A 59 -4.08 -0.86 -8.92
N VAL A 60 -4.18 -1.28 -7.67
CA VAL A 60 -4.62 -0.43 -6.55
C VAL A 60 -3.46 -0.26 -5.58
N LEU A 61 -3.15 0.99 -5.25
CA LEU A 61 -2.16 1.35 -4.25
C LEU A 61 -2.89 1.60 -2.92
N GLY A 62 -2.53 0.85 -1.90
CA GLY A 62 -3.25 0.85 -0.63
C GLY A 62 -3.07 2.11 0.20
N PRO A 63 -3.99 2.35 1.15
CA PRO A 63 -3.81 3.40 2.13
C PRO A 63 -2.57 3.11 2.98
N SER A 64 -1.78 4.14 3.30
CA SER A 64 -0.57 3.99 4.10
C SER A 64 -0.85 3.69 5.58
N PHE A 65 -2.08 3.96 6.03
CA PHE A 65 -2.48 3.96 7.43
C PHE A 65 -3.98 3.66 7.58
N SER A 66 -4.34 2.39 7.43
CA SER A 66 -5.73 1.92 7.64
C SER A 66 -5.78 0.38 7.62
N PRO A 67 -5.45 -0.31 8.74
CA PRO A 67 -5.45 -1.77 8.81
C PRO A 67 -6.75 -2.44 8.35
N ALA A 68 -7.91 -1.93 8.77
CA ALA A 68 -9.20 -2.54 8.44
C ALA A 68 -9.49 -2.38 6.94
N SER A 69 -9.29 -1.18 6.39
CA SER A 69 -9.41 -0.94 4.95
C SER A 69 -8.44 -1.79 4.12
N ASN A 70 -7.19 -1.97 4.56
CA ASN A 70 -6.20 -2.78 3.85
C ASN A 70 -6.65 -4.23 3.66
N SER A 71 -7.27 -4.83 4.69
CA SER A 71 -7.77 -6.20 4.64
C SER A 71 -8.89 -6.34 3.59
N ILE A 72 -9.84 -5.41 3.58
CA ILE A 72 -10.94 -5.39 2.62
C ILE A 72 -10.46 -5.16 1.19
N ILE A 73 -9.54 -4.21 0.98
CA ILE A 73 -8.97 -3.96 -0.36
C ILE A 73 -8.25 -5.21 -0.86
N SER A 74 -7.43 -5.85 -0.02
CA SER A 74 -6.74 -7.09 -0.35
C SER A 74 -7.71 -8.20 -0.79
N ASN A 75 -8.83 -8.36 -0.07
CA ASN A 75 -9.84 -9.36 -0.43
C ASN A 75 -10.54 -9.03 -1.75
N ILE A 76 -10.99 -7.79 -1.94
CA ILE A 76 -11.68 -7.35 -3.16
C ILE A 76 -10.76 -7.47 -4.37
N CYS A 77 -9.53 -6.97 -4.27
CA CYS A 77 -8.51 -7.06 -5.30
C CYS A 77 -8.16 -8.52 -5.63
N GLY A 78 -8.07 -9.38 -4.61
CA GLY A 78 -7.85 -10.81 -4.78
C GLY A 78 -8.99 -11.51 -5.54
N GLU A 79 -10.24 -11.14 -5.28
CA GLU A 79 -11.41 -11.70 -5.97
C GLU A 79 -11.54 -11.20 -7.41
N LYS A 80 -11.05 -9.99 -7.69
CA LYS A 80 -11.12 -9.36 -9.02
C LYS A 80 -9.85 -9.53 -9.85
N GLU A 81 -8.86 -10.26 -9.33
CA GLU A 81 -7.54 -10.44 -9.96
C GLU A 81 -6.85 -9.11 -10.31
N VAL A 82 -7.11 -8.06 -9.51
CA VAL A 82 -6.47 -6.76 -9.65
C VAL A 82 -5.27 -6.70 -8.70
N PRO A 83 -4.05 -6.42 -9.17
CA PRO A 83 -2.87 -6.27 -8.33
C PRO A 83 -3.08 -5.23 -7.21
N TYR A 84 -2.83 -5.66 -5.98
CA TYR A 84 -2.85 -4.79 -4.80
C TYR A 84 -1.43 -4.56 -4.29
N VAL A 85 -1.00 -3.29 -4.29
CA VAL A 85 0.31 -2.87 -3.79
C VAL A 85 0.12 -2.21 -2.43
N LYS A 86 0.50 -2.93 -1.38
CA LYS A 86 0.45 -2.50 0.03
C LYS A 86 1.66 -1.62 0.35
N VAL A 87 1.38 -0.51 1.02
CA VAL A 87 2.37 0.49 1.48
C VAL A 87 2.23 0.81 2.97
N ALA A 88 1.51 -0.05 3.68
CA ALA A 88 1.22 0.07 5.11
C ALA A 88 1.94 -1.03 5.89
N PRO A 89 2.10 -0.91 7.22
CA PRO A 89 2.71 -1.95 8.03
C PRO A 89 1.95 -3.27 7.88
N GLU A 90 2.66 -4.38 8.10
CA GLU A 90 2.06 -5.70 8.05
C GLU A 90 1.07 -5.89 9.20
N ASP A 91 -0.16 -6.31 8.86
CA ASP A 91 -1.20 -6.57 9.86
C ASP A 91 -0.97 -7.94 10.48
N ILE A 92 -1.11 -8.02 11.80
CA ILE A 92 -0.82 -9.24 12.59
C ILE A 92 -1.84 -10.35 12.27
N LEU A 93 -3.02 -10.00 11.76
CA LEU A 93 -4.10 -10.93 11.43
C LEU A 93 -4.26 -11.00 9.90
N LYS A 94 -3.46 -11.84 9.24
CA LYS A 94 -3.67 -12.18 7.82
C LYS A 94 -4.77 -13.22 7.68
N ALA A 95 -5.70 -13.00 6.75
CA ALA A 95 -6.57 -14.08 6.26
C ALA A 95 -5.69 -15.20 5.69
N GLN A 96 -5.95 -16.45 6.09
CA GLN A 96 -5.02 -17.57 5.88
C GLN A 96 -4.77 -17.95 4.41
N PHE A 97 -5.57 -17.47 3.45
CA PHE A 97 -5.43 -17.81 2.02
C PHE A 97 -5.89 -16.66 1.10
N PRO A 98 -5.07 -15.62 0.87
CA PRO A 98 -5.38 -14.64 -0.17
C PRO A 98 -5.31 -15.31 -1.55
N ARG A 99 -6.37 -15.16 -2.38
CA ARG A 99 -6.45 -15.77 -3.72
C ARG A 99 -5.44 -15.20 -4.72
N PHE A 100 -4.95 -13.98 -4.50
CA PHE A 100 -4.04 -13.27 -5.40
C PHE A 100 -2.89 -12.62 -4.63
N THR A 101 -1.72 -12.52 -5.25
CA THR A 101 -0.49 -12.03 -4.61
C THR A 101 -0.58 -10.53 -4.34
N THR A 102 -0.68 -10.16 -3.07
CA THR A 102 -0.45 -8.79 -2.63
C THR A 102 1.05 -8.51 -2.62
N LEU A 103 1.44 -7.36 -3.17
CA LEU A 103 2.84 -6.90 -3.12
C LEU A 103 2.96 -5.92 -1.95
N ASP A 104 3.79 -6.22 -0.96
CA ASP A 104 4.08 -5.27 0.13
C ASP A 104 5.42 -4.57 -0.12
N LEU A 105 5.39 -3.23 -0.15
CA LEU A 105 6.59 -2.40 -0.29
C LEU A 105 7.21 -2.03 1.06
N ARG A 106 6.55 -2.33 2.18
CA ARG A 106 7.11 -2.16 3.52
C ARG A 106 7.76 -3.46 4.02
N PRO A 107 8.78 -3.35 4.90
CA PRO A 107 9.39 -4.52 5.52
C PRO A 107 8.36 -5.29 6.35
N THR A 108 8.53 -6.61 6.40
CA THR A 108 7.67 -7.47 7.22
C THR A 108 7.96 -7.29 8.71
N ASN A 109 7.02 -7.68 9.57
CA ASN A 109 7.23 -7.66 11.02
C ASN A 109 8.43 -8.53 11.43
N THR A 110 8.70 -9.60 10.68
CA THR A 110 9.88 -10.44 10.85
C THR A 110 11.17 -9.69 10.52
N ASP A 111 11.21 -8.96 9.40
CA ASP A 111 12.37 -8.17 9.01
C ASP A 111 12.69 -7.08 10.03
N VAL A 112 11.66 -6.40 10.54
CA VAL A 112 11.79 -5.41 11.62
C VAL A 112 12.32 -6.09 12.89
N SER A 113 11.76 -7.24 13.27
CA SER A 113 12.20 -7.99 14.45
C SER A 113 13.66 -8.46 14.32
N MET A 114 14.09 -8.92 13.14
CA MET A 114 15.47 -9.29 12.87
C MET A 114 16.42 -8.11 12.94
N ALA A 115 16.02 -6.95 12.42
CA ALA A 115 16.81 -5.73 12.52
C ALA A 115 17.01 -5.30 13.99
N VAL A 116 15.95 -5.35 14.81
CA VAL A 116 16.03 -5.07 16.24
C VAL A 116 16.89 -6.11 16.97
N ALA A 117 16.74 -7.41 16.65
CA ALA A 117 17.58 -8.46 17.22
C ALA A 117 19.06 -8.27 16.86
N GLY A 118 19.37 -7.80 15.65
CA GLY A 118 20.72 -7.43 15.24
C GLY A 118 21.30 -6.30 16.10
N LEU A 119 20.50 -5.28 16.40
CA LEU A 119 20.89 -4.21 17.32
C LEU A 119 21.09 -4.71 18.76
N LEU A 120 20.19 -5.56 19.26
CA LEU A 120 20.33 -6.16 20.59
C LEU A 120 21.60 -6.99 20.69
N THR A 121 21.90 -7.77 19.66
CA THR A 121 23.13 -8.57 19.57
C THR A 121 24.36 -7.66 19.56
N PHE A 122 24.31 -6.52 18.86
CA PHE A 122 25.37 -5.53 18.87
C PHE A 122 25.63 -4.95 20.27
N PHE A 123 24.58 -4.74 21.08
CA PHE A 123 24.68 -4.30 22.47
C PHE A 123 24.88 -5.46 23.48
N ASN A 124 25.27 -6.64 23.03
CA ASN A 124 25.49 -7.83 23.87
C ASN A 124 24.25 -8.23 24.70
N SER A 125 23.06 -7.91 24.18
CA SER A 125 21.76 -8.23 24.79
C SER A 125 21.66 -7.80 26.26
N THR A 126 22.26 -6.66 26.62
CA THR A 126 22.22 -6.14 28.00
C THR A 126 20.79 -5.79 28.40
N SER A 127 20.25 -6.50 29.37
CA SER A 127 18.97 -6.18 30.03
C SER A 127 19.18 -5.16 31.17
N ALA A 128 20.04 -4.16 30.97
CA ALA A 128 20.26 -3.14 31.97
C ALA A 128 19.08 -2.16 31.94
N CYS A 129 18.12 -2.37 32.84
CA CYS A 129 17.09 -1.38 33.20
C CYS A 129 17.71 -0.20 33.94
#